data_AF-A0A2P0B0G5-F1
#
_entry.id   AF-A0A2P0B0G5-F1
#
_cell.length_a   1.000
_cell.length_b   1.000
_cell.length_c   1.000
_cell.angle_alpha   90.00
_cell.angle_beta   90.00
_cell.angle_gamma   90.00
#
_symmetry.space_group_name_H-M   'P 1'
#
loop_
_entity.id
_entity.type
_entity.pdbx_description
1 polymer ?
#
loop_
_entity_poly.entity_id
_entity_poly.type
_entity_poly.pdbx_seq_one_letter_code
_entity_poly.pdbx_strand_id
1 'polypeptide(L)'
;MIAQRLTMRAAIERDQATGKDAWGGKPAPQFETLHEALPCFAWSKASRELADGGKTAMIEDARVMFAKGADVAEGDVITAISDRKGTVLIPGRLKIEGPPQFKHTHIEAALQRIG
;
A
#
# COMPACT_ATOMS: atom_id res chain seq x y z
N MET A 1 -10.83 6.48 19.62
CA MET A 1 -9.36 6.40 19.62
C MET A 1 -8.94 5.42 18.52
N ILE A 2 -8.20 5.85 17.48
CA ILE A 2 -7.85 4.95 16.34
C ILE A 2 -6.72 3.96 16.69
N ALA A 3 -5.87 4.29 17.66
CA ALA A 3 -4.71 3.48 18.02
C ALA A 3 -5.05 2.02 18.37
N GLN A 4 -6.21 1.77 19.00
CA GLN A 4 -6.66 0.41 19.32
C GLN A 4 -7.11 -0.40 18.10
N ARG A 5 -7.32 0.24 16.95
CA ARG A 5 -7.74 -0.40 15.69
C ARG A 5 -6.58 -0.74 14.75
N LEU A 6 -5.38 -0.16 14.97
CA LEU A 6 -4.18 -0.40 14.16
C LEU A 6 -3.42 -1.67 14.62
N THR A 7 -4.04 -2.82 14.39
CA THR A 7 -3.56 -4.13 14.89
C THR A 7 -2.44 -4.74 14.06
N MET A 8 -2.17 -4.23 12.86
CA MET A 8 -1.21 -4.76 11.89
C MET A 8 0.01 -3.84 11.73
N ARG A 9 1.02 -4.31 11.00
CA ARG A 9 2.28 -3.62 10.71
C ARG A 9 2.59 -3.73 9.22
N ALA A 10 2.75 -2.58 8.57
CA ALA A 10 3.12 -2.50 7.15
C ALA A 10 4.60 -2.15 7.01
N ALA A 11 5.31 -2.93 6.20
CA ALA A 11 6.63 -2.57 5.69
C ALA A 11 6.45 -1.76 4.39
N ILE A 12 6.98 -0.54 4.34
CA ILE A 12 6.74 0.44 3.27
C ILE A 12 8.06 0.88 2.67
N GLU A 13 8.12 0.88 1.35
CA GLU A 13 9.21 1.40 0.53
C GLU A 13 8.72 2.59 -0.31
N ARG A 14 9.60 3.56 -0.55
CA ARG A 14 9.35 4.71 -1.42
C ARG A 14 10.37 4.73 -2.56
N ASP A 15 9.91 5.00 -3.78
CA ASP A 15 10.78 5.20 -4.93
C ASP A 15 11.45 6.58 -4.85
N GLN A 16 12.77 6.59 -4.68
CA GLN A 16 13.60 7.79 -4.59
C GLN A 16 14.36 8.08 -5.91
N ALA A 17 14.09 7.33 -6.98
CA ALA A 17 14.76 7.57 -8.25
C ALA A 17 14.39 8.96 -8.79
N THR A 18 15.41 9.82 -8.92
CA THR A 18 15.26 11.19 -9.44
C THR A 18 16.08 11.37 -10.71
N GLY A 19 15.70 12.34 -11.54
CA GLY A 19 16.41 12.68 -12.77
C GLY A 19 15.93 11.89 -14.00
N LYS A 20 16.81 11.77 -14.99
CA LYS A 20 16.60 11.04 -16.25
C LYS A 20 17.79 10.11 -16.46
N ASP A 21 17.56 8.96 -17.10
CA ASP A 21 18.65 8.09 -17.53
C ASP A 21 19.48 8.74 -18.66
N ALA A 22 20.56 8.07 -19.08
CA ALA A 22 21.45 8.54 -20.14
C ALA A 22 20.76 8.77 -21.51
N TRP A 23 19.56 8.22 -21.70
CA TRP A 23 18.73 8.37 -22.90
C TRP A 23 17.53 9.30 -22.68
N GLY A 24 17.47 10.01 -21.55
CA GLY A 24 16.36 10.91 -21.23
C GLY A 24 15.08 10.21 -20.76
N GLY A 25 15.15 8.89 -20.54
CA GLY A 25 14.08 8.06 -20.01
C GLY A 25 13.92 8.16 -18.50
N LYS A 26 12.87 7.51 -17.97
CA LYS A 26 12.64 7.44 -16.52
C LYS A 26 13.74 6.57 -15.90
N PRO A 27 14.45 7.05 -14.87
CA PRO A 27 15.47 6.26 -14.19
C PRO A 27 14.84 4.98 -13.60
N ALA A 28 15.66 3.93 -13.49
CA ALA A 28 15.24 2.71 -12.81
C ALA A 28 14.78 3.05 -11.38
N PRO A 29 13.65 2.50 -10.92
CA PRO A 29 13.12 2.81 -9.59
C PRO A 29 14.11 2.37 -8.51
N GLN A 30 14.29 3.23 -7.52
CA GLN A 30 15.18 2.99 -6.38
C GLN A 30 14.33 2.99 -5.12
N PHE A 31 13.85 1.80 -4.75
CA PHE A 31 13.04 1.62 -3.56
C PHE A 31 13.91 1.66 -2.31
N GLU A 32 13.65 2.63 -1.44
CA GLU A 32 14.25 2.74 -0.12
C GLU A 32 13.19 2.44 0.95
N THR A 33 13.57 1.72 1.99
CA THR A 33 12.68 1.43 3.12
C THR A 33 12.35 2.71 3.87
N LEU A 34 11.08 3.11 3.84
CA LEU A 34 10.57 4.26 4.58
C LEU A 34 10.15 3.85 6.00
N HIS A 35 9.45 2.72 6.12
CA HIS A 35 9.02 2.16 7.41
C HIS A 35 9.17 0.65 7.41
N GLU A 36 9.81 0.08 8.42
CA GLU A 36 9.89 -1.38 8.55
C GLU A 36 8.60 -2.00 9.14
N ALA A 37 7.90 -1.27 10.01
CA ALA A 37 6.73 -1.79 10.72
C ALA A 37 5.76 -0.66 11.14
N LEU A 38 5.18 0.05 10.16
CA LEU A 38 4.23 1.12 10.44
C LEU A 38 2.89 0.55 10.95
N PRO A 39 2.35 1.01 12.10
CA PRO A 39 1.04 0.57 12.58
C PRO A 39 -0.07 0.89 11.58
N CYS A 40 -0.77 -0.16 11.16
CA CYS A 40 -1.81 -0.07 10.16
C CYS A 40 -2.97 -1.03 10.47
N PHE A 41 -4.02 -0.93 9.67
CA PHE A 41 -5.05 -1.96 9.57
C PHE A 41 -5.48 -2.06 8.13
N ALA A 42 -5.26 -3.22 7.51
CA ALA A 42 -5.61 -3.48 6.12
C ALA A 42 -6.79 -4.44 6.03
N TRP A 43 -7.64 -4.23 5.04
CA TRP A 43 -8.80 -5.07 4.77
C TRP A 43 -9.11 -5.10 3.28
N SER A 44 -9.72 -6.19 2.83
CA SER A 44 -10.19 -6.37 1.45
C SER A 44 -11.72 -6.35 1.44
N LYS A 45 -12.34 -5.51 0.62
CA LYS A 45 -13.79 -5.55 0.38
C LYS A 45 -14.04 -6.50 -0.79
N ALA A 46 -14.39 -7.75 -0.47
CA ALA A 46 -14.94 -8.82 -1.34
C ALA A 46 -14.60 -8.74 -2.84
N SER A 47 -13.87 -9.75 -3.34
CA SER A 47 -13.60 -9.91 -4.77
C SER A 47 -14.91 -9.92 -5.57
N ARG A 48 -14.96 -9.11 -6.63
CA ARG A 48 -16.02 -9.16 -7.62
C ARG A 48 -15.38 -9.62 -8.92
N GLU A 49 -15.91 -10.67 -9.52
CA GLU A 49 -15.52 -11.06 -10.87
C GLU A 49 -16.08 -10.02 -11.85
N LEU A 50 -15.20 -9.25 -12.49
CA LEU A 50 -15.57 -8.46 -13.65
C LEU A 50 -15.25 -9.31 -14.88
N ALA A 51 -16.29 -9.81 -15.54
CA ALA A 51 -16.18 -10.47 -16.83
C ALA A 51 -16.40 -9.43 -17.93
N ASP A 52 -15.33 -9.07 -18.64
CA ASP A 52 -15.42 -8.26 -19.86
C ASP A 52 -14.78 -9.03 -21.02
N GLY A 53 -15.56 -9.31 -22.05
CA GLY A 53 -15.08 -9.79 -23.36
C GLY A 53 -14.17 -11.02 -23.35
N GLY A 54 -14.31 -11.95 -22.40
CA GLY A 54 -13.52 -13.19 -22.33
C GLY A 54 -12.28 -13.14 -21.42
N LYS A 55 -12.07 -12.05 -20.67
CA LYS A 55 -11.05 -11.95 -19.62
C LYS A 55 -11.73 -11.85 -18.26
N THR A 56 -11.38 -12.74 -17.34
CA THR A 56 -11.76 -12.65 -15.93
C THR A 56 -10.71 -11.85 -15.18
N ALA A 57 -11.06 -10.66 -14.71
CA ALA A 57 -10.22 -9.87 -13.82
C ALA A 57 -10.78 -9.94 -12.40
N MET A 58 -9.96 -10.42 -11.45
CA MET A 58 -10.28 -10.31 -10.02
C MET A 58 -9.84 -8.93 -9.55
N ILE A 59 -10.80 -8.01 -9.38
CA ILE A 59 -10.52 -6.73 -8.73
C ILE A 59 -10.64 -6.95 -7.23
N GLU A 60 -9.51 -6.94 -6.56
CA GLU A 60 -9.45 -6.96 -5.10
C GLU A 60 -9.42 -5.51 -4.61
N ASP A 61 -10.54 -5.02 -4.06
CA ASP A 61 -10.60 -3.70 -3.42
C ASP A 61 -9.93 -3.75 -2.05
N ALA A 62 -8.60 -3.82 -2.05
CA ALA A 62 -7.79 -3.74 -0.85
C ALA A 62 -7.69 -2.28 -0.37
N ARG A 63 -7.81 -2.08 0.94
CA ARG A 63 -7.67 -0.78 1.59
C ARG A 63 -6.83 -0.92 2.84
N VAL A 64 -6.21 0.18 3.23
CA VAL A 64 -5.47 0.28 4.48
C VAL A 64 -5.77 1.60 5.17
N MET A 65 -5.74 1.56 6.49
CA MET A 65 -5.74 2.76 7.32
C MET A 65 -4.46 2.87 8.14
N PHE A 66 -4.00 4.09 8.31
CA PHE A 66 -2.87 4.46 9.16
C PHE A 66 -3.28 5.55 10.16
N ALA A 67 -2.46 5.77 11.17
CA ALA A 67 -2.63 6.89 12.08
C ALA A 67 -2.60 8.22 11.30
N LYS A 68 -3.36 9.21 11.78
CA LYS A 68 -3.29 10.56 11.22
C LYS A 68 -1.86 11.10 11.31
N GLY A 69 -1.33 11.57 10.19
CA GLY A 69 0.02 12.11 10.10
C GLY A 69 1.12 11.06 9.88
N ALA A 70 0.76 9.80 9.66
CA ALA A 70 1.73 8.83 9.16
C ALA A 70 2.31 9.30 7.82
N ASP A 71 3.63 9.20 7.65
CA ASP A 71 4.30 9.51 6.39
C ASP A 71 4.07 8.36 5.40
N VAL A 72 3.00 8.51 4.63
CA VAL A 72 2.66 7.66 3.48
C VAL A 72 2.15 8.56 2.36
N ALA A 73 2.50 8.22 1.13
CA ALA A 73 2.18 8.97 -0.06
C ALA A 73 1.66 8.06 -1.17
N GLU A 74 1.04 8.66 -2.17
CA GLU A 74 0.69 7.97 -3.40
C GLU A 74 1.95 7.40 -4.07
N GLY A 75 1.87 6.15 -4.54
CA GLY A 75 2.99 5.49 -5.20
C GLY A 75 3.94 4.74 -4.28
N ASP A 76 3.83 4.92 -2.96
CA ASP A 76 4.56 4.09 -1.99
C ASP A 76 4.16 2.61 -2.15
N VAL A 77 5.10 1.73 -1.87
CA VAL A 77 4.94 0.29 -2.02
C VAL A 77 5.02 -0.38 -0.67
N ILE A 78 3.94 -1.04 -0.28
CA ILE A 78 3.91 -1.93 0.87
C ILE A 78 4.44 -3.30 0.44
N THR A 79 5.51 -3.76 1.05
CA THR A 79 6.12 -5.07 0.72
C THR A 79 5.50 -6.22 1.48
N ALA A 80 5.05 -5.98 2.71
CA ALA A 80 4.39 -6.97 3.55
C ALA A 80 3.41 -6.37 4.57
N ILE A 81 2.27 -7.06 4.64
CA ILE A 81 1.22 -7.11 5.67
C ILE A 81 1.50 -8.00 6.89
N SER A 82 2.01 -7.56 8.05
CA SER A 82 2.16 -8.47 9.22
C SER A 82 1.28 -8.13 10.42
N ASP A 83 1.06 -9.10 11.30
CA ASP A 83 0.54 -8.83 12.65
C ASP A 83 1.63 -8.21 13.55
N ARG A 84 1.27 -7.88 14.79
CA ARG A 84 2.22 -7.33 15.79
C ARG A 84 3.29 -8.35 16.25
N LYS A 85 3.07 -9.64 16.03
CA LYS A 85 3.98 -10.74 16.38
C LYS A 85 4.92 -11.11 15.22
N GLY A 86 4.75 -10.52 14.04
CA GLY A 86 5.54 -10.77 12.83
C GLY A 86 4.95 -11.81 11.88
N THR A 87 3.74 -12.34 12.14
CA THR A 87 3.07 -13.26 11.21
C THR A 87 2.58 -12.49 9.99
N VAL A 88 3.00 -12.88 8.78
CA VAL A 88 2.50 -12.25 7.54
C VAL A 88 1.02 -12.61 7.33
N LEU A 89 0.17 -11.59 7.34
CA LEU A 89 -1.28 -11.66 7.08
C LEU A 89 -1.60 -11.46 5.60
N ILE A 90 -0.92 -10.52 4.94
CA ILE A 90 -1.13 -10.21 3.53
C ILE A 90 0.23 -10.28 2.84
N PRO A 91 0.52 -11.38 2.10
CA PRO A 91 1.74 -11.50 1.34
C PRO A 91 1.66 -10.72 0.03
N GLY A 92 2.82 -10.32 -0.48
CA GLY A 92 2.98 -9.68 -1.80
C GLY A 92 3.01 -8.15 -1.74
N ARG A 93 3.50 -7.56 -2.84
CA ARG A 93 3.67 -6.10 -2.95
C ARG A 93 2.33 -5.43 -3.27
N LEU A 94 2.00 -4.39 -2.51
CA LEU A 94 0.80 -3.58 -2.69
C LEU A 94 1.23 -2.13 -2.89
N LYS A 95 0.78 -1.50 -3.96
CA LYS A 95 1.02 -0.09 -4.22
C LYS A 95 -0.11 0.75 -3.62
N ILE A 96 0.23 1.88 -3.01
CA ILE A 96 -0.75 2.90 -2.63
C ILE A 96 -1.24 3.59 -3.91
N GLU A 97 -2.53 3.41 -4.20
CA GLU A 97 -3.20 3.97 -5.37
C GLU A 97 -3.98 5.24 -4.98
N GLY A 98 -3.67 6.34 -5.68
CA GLY A 98 -4.23 7.65 -5.43
C GLY A 98 -3.75 8.29 -4.11
N PRO A 99 -4.15 9.56 -3.88
CA PRO A 99 -3.74 10.29 -2.69
C PRO A 99 -4.42 9.72 -1.42
N PRO A 100 -3.68 9.52 -0.31
CA PRO A 100 -4.26 9.15 0.97
C PRO A 100 -5.37 10.11 1.41
N GLN A 101 -6.53 9.57 1.77
CA GLN A 101 -7.69 10.35 2.19
C GLN A 101 -7.69 10.57 3.69
N PHE A 102 -7.72 11.83 4.11
CA PHE A 102 -7.85 12.19 5.52
C PHE A 102 -9.28 11.99 6.02
N LYS A 103 -9.43 11.20 7.09
CA LYS A 103 -10.71 10.89 7.74
C LYS A 103 -10.61 11.17 9.22
N HIS A 104 -10.87 12.42 9.62
CA HIS A 104 -10.91 12.95 11.01
C HIS A 104 -9.73 12.54 11.93
N THR A 105 -9.67 11.26 12.29
CA THR A 105 -8.72 10.61 13.21
C THR A 105 -7.68 9.72 12.52
N HIS A 106 -7.81 9.44 11.22
CA HIS A 106 -6.92 8.54 10.49
C HIS A 106 -6.78 8.95 9.02
N ILE A 107 -5.89 8.27 8.30
CA ILE A 107 -5.80 8.33 6.84
C ILE A 107 -6.16 6.97 6.26
N GLU A 108 -6.84 6.96 5.13
CA GLU A 108 -7.17 5.76 4.36
C GLU A 108 -6.50 5.83 2.99
N ALA A 109 -5.99 4.70 2.51
CA ALA A 109 -5.42 4.55 1.19
C ALA A 109 -6.04 3.35 0.49
N ALA A 110 -6.24 3.48 -0.82
CA ALA A 110 -6.56 2.34 -1.68
C ALA A 110 -5.26 1.60 -2.00
N LEU A 111 -5.35 0.27 -2.06
CA LEU A 111 -4.21 -0.59 -2.35
C LEU A 111 -4.46 -1.34 -3.64
N GLN A 112 -3.46 -1.32 -4.52
CA GLN A 112 -3.43 -2.12 -5.73
C GLN A 112 -2.35 -3.18 -5.60
N ARG A 113 -2.69 -4.44 -5.86
CA ARG A 113 -1.68 -5.50 -5.90
C ARG A 113 -0.79 -5.33 -7.13
N ILE A 114 0.53 -5.34 -6.92
CA ILE A 114 1.52 -5.30 -8.00
C ILE A 114 2.33 -6.60 -7.97
N GLY A 115 2.20 -7.40 -9.02
CA GLY A 115 2.77 -8.75 -9.12
C GLY A 115 2.17 -9.53 -10.28
#